data_AF-A0A0J6RU54-F1
#
_entry.id   AF-A0A0J6RU54-F1
#
_cell.length_a   1.000
_cell.length_b   1.000
_cell.length_c   1.000
_cell.angle_alpha   90.00
_cell.angle_beta   90.00
_cell.angle_gamma   90.00
#
_symmetry.space_group_name_H-M   'P 1'
#
loop_
_entity.id
_entity.type
_entity.pdbx_description
1 polymer ?
#
loop_
_entity_poly.entity_id
_entity_poly.type
_entity_poly.pdbx_seq_one_letter_code
_entity_poly.pdbx_strand_id
1 'polypeptide(L)' 'ARGLPLERFVFTGSFARNLDYYTGFIFEVGQDGEKPVVGGGRYDGLLQHLGSKDALPAVGCSFWLERLGGER' A
#
# COMPACT_ATOMS: atom_id res chain seq x y z
N ALA A 1 2.70 -7.54 18.70
CA ALA A 1 2.52 -7.91 17.28
C ALA A 1 1.97 -9.32 17.18
N ARG A 2 1.04 -9.60 16.27
CA ARG A 2 0.32 -10.89 16.13
C ARG A 2 1.21 -12.03 15.57
N GLY A 3 2.43 -12.19 16.08
CA GLY A 3 3.39 -13.18 15.59
C GLY A 3 4.08 -12.82 14.26
N LEU A 4 3.96 -11.56 13.81
CA LEU A 4 4.61 -11.10 12.58
C LEU A 4 6.09 -10.75 12.84
N PRO A 5 7.00 -11.12 11.93
CA PRO A 5 8.42 -10.76 12.01
C PRO A 5 8.59 -9.26 11.75
N LEU A 6 8.65 -8.46 12.81
CA LEU A 6 8.70 -6.98 12.72
C LEU A 6 9.98 -6.48 12.05
N GLU A 7 11.05 -7.26 12.09
CA GLU A 7 12.31 -6.99 11.40
C GLU A 7 12.18 -6.89 9.87
N ARG A 8 11.07 -7.39 9.30
CA ARG A 8 10.75 -7.27 7.87
C ARG A 8 9.97 -6.00 7.52
N PHE A 9 9.63 -5.17 8.51
CA PHE A 9 8.90 -3.92 8.31
C PHE A 9 9.83 -2.74 8.54
N VAL A 10 9.97 -1.89 7.53
CA VAL A 10 10.75 -0.66 7.61
C VAL A 10 9.81 0.53 7.57
N PHE A 11 9.92 1.43 8.54
CA PHE A 11 9.24 2.71 8.53
C PHE A 11 10.14 3.78 7.91
N THR A 12 9.57 4.63 7.07
CA THR A 12 10.25 5.80 6.51
C THR A 12 9.28 6.97 6.39
N GLY A 13 9.72 8.15 6.83
CA GLY A 13 8.95 9.40 6.71
C GLY A 13 9.15 10.13 5.39
N SER A 14 10.13 9.74 4.58
CA SER A 14 10.37 10.30 3.23
C SER A 14 9.60 9.56 2.13
N PHE A 15 8.83 8.56 2.50
CA PHE A 15 8.02 7.78 1.57
C PHE A 15 6.68 8.47 1.32
N ALA A 16 6.47 8.87 0.07
CA ALA A 16 5.22 9.44 -0.41
C ALA A 16 4.86 8.78 -1.74
N ARG A 17 3.57 8.56 -1.97
CA ARG A 17 3.06 8.16 -3.29
C ARG A 17 2.46 9.37 -3.99
N ASN A 18 2.53 9.39 -5.32
CA ASN A 18 1.93 10.44 -6.17
C ASN A 18 0.40 10.33 -6.29
N LEU A 19 -0.30 9.86 -5.24
CA LEU A 19 -1.74 9.65 -5.23
C LEU A 19 -2.35 10.32 -4.00
N ASP A 20 -3.04 11.43 -4.23
CA ASP A 20 -3.55 12.30 -3.15
C ASP A 20 -4.76 11.70 -2.40
N TYR A 21 -5.23 10.52 -2.79
CA TYR A 21 -6.38 9.87 -2.15
C TYR A 21 -6.04 9.12 -0.85
N TYR A 22 -4.76 8.90 -0.54
CA TYR A 22 -4.35 8.22 0.69
C TYR A 22 -4.54 9.16 1.90
N THR A 23 -5.20 8.66 2.93
CA THR A 23 -5.54 9.42 4.15
C THR A 23 -4.82 8.91 5.40
N GLY A 24 -3.98 7.88 5.26
CA GLY A 24 -3.28 7.26 6.38
C GLY A 24 -1.96 6.63 5.94
N PHE A 25 -1.61 5.48 6.51
CA PHE A 25 -0.39 4.78 6.12
C PHE A 25 -0.45 4.36 4.65
N ILE A 26 0.72 4.39 4.02
CA ILE A 26 1.01 3.80 2.72
C ILE A 26 2.10 2.75 2.90
N PHE A 27 2.11 1.76 2.04
CA PHE A 27 3.10 0.69 2.07
C PHE A 27 3.45 0.21 0.67
N GLU A 28 4.63 -0.38 0.59
CA GLU A 28 5.11 -1.17 -0.53
C GLU A 28 5.65 -2.50 -0.02
N VAL A 29 5.61 -3.52 -0.87
CA VAL A 29 6.24 -4.81 -0.61
C VAL A 29 7.12 -5.15 -1.80
N GLY A 30 8.35 -5.55 -1.54
CA GLY A 30 9.34 -5.89 -2.56
C GLY A 30 10.67 -6.26 -1.90
N GLN A 31 11.67 -6.54 -2.73
CA GLN A 31 13.05 -6.69 -2.30
C GLN A 31 13.75 -5.33 -2.29
N ASP A 32 14.72 -5.18 -1.39
CA ASP A 32 15.54 -3.97 -1.33
C ASP A 32 16.30 -3.75 -2.64
N GLY A 33 16.22 -2.53 -3.17
CA GLY A 33 16.86 -2.17 -4.44
C GLY A 33 16.08 -2.57 -5.70
N GLU A 34 14.97 -3.29 -5.56
CA GLU A 34 14.09 -3.64 -6.68
C GLU A 34 12.82 -2.77 -6.71
N LYS A 35 12.11 -2.81 -7.85
CA LYS A 35 10.79 -2.18 -7.93
C LYS A 35 9.80 -2.97 -7.06
N PRO A 36 8.92 -2.30 -6.31
CA PRO A 36 7.93 -2.97 -5.46
C PRO A 36 6.98 -3.83 -6.31
N VAL A 37 6.56 -4.96 -5.74
CA VAL A 37 5.60 -5.91 -6.33
C VAL A 37 4.18 -5.69 -5.80
N VAL A 38 4.05 -5.04 -4.64
CA VAL A 38 2.75 -4.59 -4.08
C VAL A 38 2.86 -3.15 -3.63
N GLY A 39 1.79 -2.39 -3.85
CA GLY A 39 1.65 -1.02 -3.35
C GLY A 39 0.24 -0.81 -2.83
N GLY A 40 0.11 -0.13 -1.70
CA GLY A 40 -1.19 0.09 -1.08
C GLY A 40 -1.16 1.09 0.06
N GLY A 41 -2.29 1.18 0.75
CA GLY A 41 -2.45 2.09 1.88
C GLY A 41 -3.91 2.28 2.28
N ARG A 42 -4.13 3.18 3.23
CA ARG A 42 -5.45 3.57 3.73
C ARG A 42 -6.00 4.79 2.98
N TYR A 43 -7.25 4.72 2.54
CA TYR A 43 -7.91 5.72 1.69
C TYR A 43 -9.38 5.94 2.07
N ASP A 44 -9.61 6.53 3.25
CA ASP A 44 -10.95 6.62 3.84
C ASP A 44 -11.89 7.59 3.11
N GLY A 45 -11.34 8.60 2.44
CA GLY A 45 -12.13 9.59 1.70
C GLY A 45 -12.49 9.14 0.28
N LEU A 46 -11.85 8.10 -0.26
CA LEU A 46 -11.95 7.75 -1.68
C LEU A 46 -13.39 7.40 -2.08
N LEU A 47 -14.08 6.60 -1.28
CA LEU A 47 -15.43 6.15 -1.62
C LEU A 47 -16.43 7.32 -1.59
N GLN A 48 -16.25 8.29 -0.69
CA GLN A 48 -17.07 9.51 -0.66
C GLN A 48 -16.80 10.39 -1.88
N HIS A 49 -15.54 10.57 -2.28
CA HIS A 49 -15.19 11.28 -3.51
C HIS A 49 -15.80 10.63 -4.77
N LEU A 50 -16.05 9.32 -4.73
CA LEU A 50 -16.71 8.56 -5.79
C LEU A 50 -18.25 8.50 -5.67
N GLY A 51 -18.85 9.17 -4.69
CA GLY A 51 -20.31 9.30 -4.56
C GLY A 51 -20.97 8.38 -3.53
N SER A 52 -20.20 7.72 -2.66
CA SER A 52 -20.76 7.02 -1.49
C SER A 52 -21.51 8.01 -0.59
N LYS A 53 -22.70 7.61 -0.13
CA LYS A 53 -23.49 8.36 0.87
C LYS A 53 -22.84 8.32 2.25
N ASP A 54 -22.15 7.23 2.54
CA ASP A 54 -21.53 6.98 3.84
C ASP A 54 -20.01 7.20 3.77
N ALA A 55 -19.44 7.68 4.87
CA ALA A 55 -18.00 7.68 5.10
C ALA A 55 -17.54 6.25 5.37
N LEU A 56 -16.87 5.63 4.40
CA LEU A 56 -16.45 4.24 4.44
C LEU A 56 -14.91 4.15 4.50
N PRO A 57 -14.33 3.93 5.69
CA PRO A 57 -12.89 3.72 5.83
C PRO A 57 -12.45 2.51 5.02
N ALA A 58 -11.34 2.64 4.28
CA ALA A 58 -10.92 1.63 3.32
C ALA A 58 -9.40 1.46 3.32
N VAL A 59 -8.97 0.22 3.09
CA VAL A 59 -7.58 -0.17 2.92
C VAL A 59 -7.51 -1.21 1.80
N GLY A 60 -6.44 -1.17 1.02
CA GLY A 60 -6.21 -2.15 -0.02
C GLY A 60 -4.86 -1.94 -0.69
N CYS A 61 -4.61 -2.76 -1.70
CA CYS A 61 -3.38 -2.76 -2.47
C CYS A 61 -3.60 -3.29 -3.88
N SER A 62 -2.64 -3.00 -4.75
CA SER A 62 -2.52 -3.61 -6.07
C SER A 62 -1.25 -4.46 -6.14
N PHE A 63 -1.31 -5.49 -6.98
CA PHE A 63 -0.20 -6.39 -7.29
C PHE A 63 0.27 -6.13 -8.71
N TRP A 64 1.58 -5.96 -8.89
CA TRP A 64 2.20 -5.91 -10.21
C TRP A 64 2.57 -7.33 -10.66
N LEU A 65 1.65 -7.98 -11.38
CA LEU A 65 1.79 -9.38 -11.82
C LEU A 65 3.01 -9.60 -12.71
N GLU A 66 3.41 -8.60 -13.49
CA GLU A 66 4.59 -8.66 -14.36
C GLU A 66 5.90 -8.77 -13.56
N ARG A 67 5.88 -8.38 -12.29
CA ARG A 67 7.03 -8.44 -11.38
C ARG A 67 6.96 -9.67 -10.45
N LEU A 68 5.91 -10.48 -10.55
CA LEU A 68 5.66 -11.63 -9.68
C LEU A 68 6.18 -12.97 -10.24
N GLY A 69 7.04 -12.92 -11.25
CA GLY A 69 7.75 -14.10 -11.76
C GLY A 69 9.24 -13.99 -11.47
N GLY A 70 9.75 -14.80 -10.54
CA GLY A 70 11.17 -15.16 -10.60
C GLY A 70 11.44 -15.88 -11.92
N GLU A 71 12.66 -15.76 -12.45
CA GLU A 71 13.15 -16.65 -13.49
C GLU A 71 12.78 -18.09 -13.09
N ARG A 72 12.17 -18.82 -14.03
CA ARG A 72 11.78 -20.21 -13.83
C ARG A 72 13.01 -21.11 -13.86
#